data_AF-A0A7X2GWZ5-F1
#
_entry.id   AF-A0A7X2GWZ5-F1
#
_cell.length_a   1.000
_cell.length_b   1.000
_cell.length_c   1.000
_cell.angle_alpha   90.00
_cell.angle_beta   90.00
_cell.angle_gamma   90.00
#
_symmetry.space_group_name_H-M   'P 1'
#
loop_
_entity.id
_entity.type
_entity.pdbx_description
1 polymer ?
#
loop_
_entity_poly.entity_id
_entity_poly.type
_entity_poly.pdbx_seq_one_letter_code
_entity_poly.pdbx_strand_id
1 'polypeptide(L)'
;MNKRDISTELKKLGWTYIKDENNDKYFLKNYEDLQVILSPKLEKRGEIFYFSLDPSVSSRKFSEICNYIICEEREFYYLISRHGLLAPPLEKGLPESEFELINIEIFNDLLAEASIWAKYQEIDKALQYYAEAPTTWPGIAPLYHLAALVMQENKDRLKHYQQSFLEGNRLGFVPYITDEVINRAVQLVNSNR
;
A
#
# COMPACT_ATOMS: atom_id res chain seq x y z
N MET A 1 -23.51 0.61 -15.03
CA MET A 1 -23.27 -0.31 -13.89
C MET A 1 -23.32 0.50 -12.61
N ASN A 2 -24.02 -0.01 -11.60
CA ASN A 2 -24.04 0.58 -10.25
C ASN A 2 -22.97 -0.08 -9.35
N LYS A 3 -22.79 0.41 -8.11
CA LYS A 3 -21.80 -0.11 -7.14
C LYS A 3 -21.99 -1.61 -6.81
N ARG A 4 -23.24 -2.09 -6.78
CA ARG A 4 -23.56 -3.50 -6.52
C ARG A 4 -23.14 -4.37 -7.71
N ASP A 5 -23.41 -3.92 -8.94
CA ASP A 5 -23.00 -4.62 -10.17
C ASP A 5 -21.47 -4.79 -10.21
N ILE A 6 -20.72 -3.71 -9.96
CA ILE A 6 -19.24 -3.73 -9.90
C ILE A 6 -18.74 -4.72 -8.86
N SER A 7 -19.31 -4.71 -7.64
CA SER A 7 -18.93 -5.64 -6.58
C SER A 7 -19.19 -7.09 -6.97
N THR A 8 -20.34 -7.37 -7.60
CA THR A 8 -20.70 -8.70 -8.07
C THR A 8 -19.75 -9.19 -9.16
N GLU A 9 -19.40 -8.35 -10.13
CA GLU A 9 -18.48 -8.72 -11.21
C GLU A 9 -17.06 -8.98 -10.69
N LEU A 10 -16.52 -8.12 -9.81
CA LEU A 10 -15.20 -8.33 -9.22
C LEU A 10 -15.15 -9.66 -8.43
N LYS A 11 -16.19 -9.99 -7.66
CA LYS A 11 -16.27 -11.27 -6.94
C LYS A 11 -16.28 -12.47 -7.89
N LYS A 12 -17.03 -12.41 -8.99
CA LYS A 12 -17.03 -13.47 -10.03
C LYS A 12 -15.65 -13.68 -10.64
N LEU A 13 -14.86 -12.61 -10.76
CA LEU A 13 -13.49 -12.62 -11.29
C LEU A 13 -12.43 -13.02 -10.24
N GLY A 14 -12.87 -13.53 -9.09
CA GLY A 14 -12.01 -14.05 -8.02
C GLY A 14 -11.39 -12.98 -7.14
N TRP A 15 -11.93 -11.77 -7.11
CA TRP A 15 -11.52 -10.75 -6.14
C TRP A 15 -12.26 -10.91 -4.81
N THR A 16 -11.51 -10.81 -3.71
CA THR A 16 -12.06 -10.87 -2.36
C THR A 16 -12.44 -9.48 -1.89
N TYR A 17 -13.70 -9.26 -1.53
CA TYR A 17 -14.12 -8.00 -0.92
C TYR A 17 -13.66 -7.94 0.53
N ILE A 18 -12.93 -6.89 0.89
CA ILE A 18 -12.44 -6.63 2.24
C ILE A 18 -13.01 -5.29 2.71
N LYS A 19 -13.35 -5.27 3.99
CA LYS A 19 -13.65 -4.05 4.74
C LYS A 19 -12.74 -4.06 5.96
N ASP A 20 -11.88 -3.07 6.07
CA ASP A 20 -10.94 -2.99 7.19
C ASP A 20 -11.53 -2.31 8.44
N GLU A 21 -10.73 -2.25 9.49
CA GLU A 21 -11.05 -1.59 10.77
C GLU A 21 -11.35 -0.09 10.63
N ASN A 22 -10.78 0.58 9.62
CA ASN A 22 -10.99 1.99 9.32
C ASN A 22 -12.22 2.21 8.41
N ASN A 23 -12.97 1.13 8.12
CA ASN A 23 -14.13 1.13 7.23
C ASN A 23 -13.78 1.46 5.77
N ASP A 24 -12.49 1.35 5.40
CA ASP A 24 -12.05 1.35 4.02
C ASP A 24 -12.50 0.06 3.34
N LYS A 25 -12.90 0.17 2.07
CA LYS A 25 -13.53 -0.91 1.30
C LYS A 25 -12.77 -1.10 0.01
N TYR A 26 -12.24 -2.29 -0.18
CA TYR A 26 -11.45 -2.62 -1.36
C TYR A 26 -11.64 -4.08 -1.75
N PHE A 27 -11.12 -4.42 -2.92
CA PHE A 27 -11.12 -5.76 -3.47
C PHE A 27 -9.69 -6.22 -3.57
N LEU A 28 -9.33 -7.30 -2.88
CA LEU A 28 -8.00 -7.89 -2.86
C LEU A 28 -7.92 -9.09 -3.80
N LYS A 29 -6.81 -9.19 -4.53
CA LYS A 29 -6.43 -10.39 -5.27
C LYS A 29 -4.95 -10.68 -5.04
N ASN A 30 -4.67 -11.91 -4.66
CA ASN A 30 -3.31 -12.41 -4.50
C ASN A 30 -2.83 -13.02 -5.82
N TYR A 31 -1.66 -12.60 -6.24
CA TYR A 31 -0.79 -13.29 -7.19
C TYR A 31 0.38 -13.91 -6.40
N GLU A 32 1.30 -14.65 -7.03
CA GLU A 32 2.35 -15.41 -6.35
C GLU A 32 3.04 -14.62 -5.22
N ASP A 33 3.79 -13.57 -5.57
CA ASP A 33 4.49 -12.72 -4.61
C ASP A 33 3.84 -11.33 -4.41
N LEU A 34 2.77 -11.06 -5.17
CA LEU A 34 2.14 -9.74 -5.26
C LEU A 34 0.72 -9.78 -4.71
N GLN A 35 0.38 -8.79 -3.91
CA GLN A 35 -0.98 -8.47 -3.55
C GLN A 35 -1.41 -7.24 -4.35
N VAL A 36 -2.57 -7.31 -5.00
CA VAL A 36 -3.18 -6.18 -5.70
C VAL A 36 -4.51 -5.89 -5.06
N ILE A 37 -4.78 -4.62 -4.77
CA ILE A 37 -6.10 -4.16 -4.37
C ILE A 37 -6.68 -3.21 -5.41
N LEU A 38 -8.00 -3.23 -5.53
CA LEU A 38 -8.78 -2.23 -6.24
C LEU A 38 -9.70 -1.54 -5.24
N SER A 39 -9.76 -0.22 -5.31
CA SER A 39 -10.64 0.63 -4.50
C SER A 39 -11.61 1.38 -5.41
N PRO A 40 -12.69 0.74 -5.90
CA PRO A 40 -13.59 1.36 -6.86
C PRO A 40 -14.22 2.64 -6.32
N LYS A 41 -14.02 3.76 -7.01
CA LYS A 41 -14.64 5.05 -6.69
C LYS A 41 -15.60 5.47 -7.79
N LEU A 42 -16.77 5.92 -7.36
CA LEU A 42 -17.77 6.54 -8.21
C LEU A 42 -18.09 7.90 -7.61
N GLU A 43 -17.64 8.96 -8.28
CA GLU A 43 -17.82 10.35 -7.84
C GLU A 43 -18.65 11.12 -8.87
N LYS A 44 -19.49 12.05 -8.41
CA LYS A 44 -20.15 13.03 -9.30
C LYS A 44 -19.49 14.38 -9.07
N ARG A 45 -18.98 15.03 -10.13
CA ARG A 45 -18.48 16.41 -10.09
C ARG A 45 -19.19 17.24 -11.16
N GLY A 46 -20.01 18.19 -10.72
CA GLY A 46 -20.94 18.86 -11.62
C GLY A 46 -21.90 17.84 -12.24
N GLU A 47 -22.08 17.85 -13.57
CA GLU A 47 -22.90 16.86 -14.28
C GLU A 47 -22.15 15.60 -14.73
N ILE A 48 -20.86 15.50 -14.42
CA ILE A 48 -20.00 14.40 -14.87
C ILE A 48 -19.85 13.37 -13.74
N PHE A 49 -19.93 12.09 -14.10
CA PHE A 49 -19.59 10.99 -13.21
C PHE A 49 -18.20 10.46 -13.53
N TYR A 50 -17.39 10.27 -12.49
CA TYR A 50 -16.04 9.74 -12.56
C TYR A 50 -16.03 8.34 -11.96
N PHE A 51 -15.40 7.41 -12.67
CA PHE A 51 -15.17 6.07 -12.20
C PHE A 51 -13.70 5.73 -12.25
N SER A 52 -13.18 5.18 -11.16
CA SER A 52 -11.84 4.64 -11.11
C SER A 52 -11.82 3.36 -10.28
N LEU A 53 -10.82 2.51 -10.55
CA LEU A 53 -10.55 1.32 -9.75
C LEU A 53 -9.42 1.52 -8.73
N ASP A 54 -8.70 2.65 -8.80
CA ASP A 54 -7.59 3.04 -7.92
C ASP A 54 -6.72 1.86 -7.46
N PRO A 55 -6.02 1.19 -8.40
CA PRO A 55 -5.24 0.01 -8.05
C PRO A 55 -4.06 0.38 -7.14
N SER A 56 -3.74 -0.52 -6.23
CA SER A 56 -2.51 -0.46 -5.41
C SER A 56 -1.89 -1.84 -5.32
N VAL A 57 -0.57 -1.89 -5.19
CA VAL A 57 0.18 -3.13 -5.08
C VAL A 57 1.09 -3.14 -3.85
N SER A 58 1.34 -4.35 -3.37
CA SER A 58 2.26 -4.64 -2.28
C SER A 58 2.75 -6.08 -2.39
N SER A 59 3.68 -6.48 -1.55
CA SER A 59 3.98 -7.90 -1.35
C SER A 59 3.35 -8.39 -0.05
N ARG A 60 3.01 -9.68 0.01
CA ARG A 60 2.46 -10.27 1.24
C ARG A 60 3.44 -10.13 2.40
N LYS A 61 4.72 -10.40 2.12
CA LYS A 61 5.81 -10.28 3.09
C LYS A 61 5.92 -8.85 3.66
N PHE A 62 5.72 -7.82 2.84
CA PHE A 62 5.72 -6.44 3.33
C PHE A 62 4.57 -6.18 4.32
N SER A 63 3.35 -6.63 4.00
CA SER A 63 2.20 -6.50 4.90
C SER A 63 2.41 -7.26 6.21
N GLU A 64 2.95 -8.49 6.16
CA GLU A 64 3.29 -9.31 7.33
C GLU A 64 4.33 -8.63 8.23
N ILE A 65 5.38 -8.04 7.64
CA ILE A 65 6.40 -7.29 8.39
C ILE A 65 5.78 -6.07 9.08
N CYS A 66 4.95 -5.30 8.38
CA CYS A 66 4.23 -4.17 8.97
C CYS A 66 3.41 -4.63 10.17
N ASN A 67 2.54 -5.63 9.99
CA ASN A 67 1.71 -6.22 11.05
C ASN A 67 2.55 -6.63 12.27
N TYR A 68 3.66 -7.35 12.06
CA TYR A 68 4.54 -7.77 13.14
C TYR A 68 5.13 -6.59 13.91
N ILE A 69 5.64 -5.59 13.19
CA ILE A 69 6.34 -4.44 13.77
C ILE A 69 5.40 -3.56 14.60
N ILE A 70 4.11 -3.47 14.27
CA ILE A 70 3.15 -2.63 15.02
C ILE A 70 2.10 -3.41 15.82
N CYS A 71 2.10 -4.75 15.77
CA CYS A 71 1.11 -5.62 16.43
C CYS A 71 -0.31 -5.33 15.92
N GLU A 72 -0.46 -5.25 14.60
CA GLU A 72 -1.76 -5.17 13.94
C GLU A 72 -1.98 -6.40 13.05
N GLU A 73 -3.23 -6.62 12.67
CA GLU A 73 -3.63 -7.69 11.74
C GLU A 73 -4.40 -7.06 10.57
N ARG A 74 -3.67 -6.47 9.62
CA ARG A 74 -4.22 -5.96 8.36
C ARG A 74 -3.92 -6.91 7.22
N GLU A 75 -4.88 -7.07 6.33
CA GLU A 75 -4.73 -7.87 5.10
C GLU A 75 -3.75 -7.25 4.10
N PHE A 76 -3.59 -5.92 4.13
CA PHE A 76 -2.83 -5.20 3.12
C PHE A 76 -2.28 -3.86 3.63
N TYR A 77 -1.01 -3.59 3.33
CA TYR A 77 -0.43 -2.24 3.39
C TYR A 77 0.00 -1.78 2.00
N TYR A 78 -0.38 -0.56 1.64
CA TYR A 78 -0.08 0.08 0.37
C TYR A 78 1.42 0.31 0.20
N LEU A 79 2.09 -0.45 -0.67
CA LEU A 79 3.48 -0.15 -1.01
C LEU A 79 3.53 0.82 -2.19
N ILE A 80 2.79 0.54 -3.25
CA ILE A 80 2.66 1.42 -4.42
C ILE A 80 1.17 1.64 -4.69
N SER A 81 0.79 2.90 -4.86
CA SER A 81 -0.59 3.27 -5.20
C SER A 81 -0.59 4.13 -6.44
N ARG A 82 -1.54 3.88 -7.34
CA ARG A 82 -1.70 4.70 -8.56
C ARG A 82 -2.08 6.15 -8.26
N HIS A 83 -2.66 6.40 -7.08
CA HIS A 83 -3.08 7.71 -6.60
C HIS A 83 -2.84 7.82 -5.08
N GLY A 84 -2.60 9.04 -4.58
CA GLY A 84 -2.51 9.33 -3.14
C GLY A 84 -1.25 10.07 -2.72
N LEU A 85 -1.23 10.55 -1.47
CA LEU A 85 -0.11 11.34 -0.91
C LEU A 85 1.19 10.53 -0.79
N LEU A 86 1.10 9.20 -0.74
CA LEU A 86 2.22 8.27 -0.59
C LEU A 86 2.53 7.50 -1.89
N ALA A 87 1.89 7.85 -3.01
CA ALA A 87 2.25 7.28 -4.31
C ALA A 87 3.70 7.66 -4.62
N PRO A 88 4.63 6.70 -4.81
CA PRO A 88 5.99 7.02 -5.23
C PRO A 88 5.95 7.85 -6.52
N PRO A 89 6.89 8.79 -6.72
CA PRO A 89 6.90 9.71 -7.86
C PRO A 89 7.00 9.02 -9.23
N LEU A 90 7.17 7.70 -9.25
CA LEU A 90 7.21 6.87 -10.45
C LEU A 90 5.89 6.91 -11.24
N GLU A 91 4.77 7.36 -10.65
CA GLU A 91 3.48 7.32 -11.35
C GLU A 91 2.58 8.53 -11.11
N LYS A 92 2.24 9.21 -12.21
CA LYS A 92 1.19 10.22 -12.27
C LYS A 92 0.35 10.01 -13.53
N GLY A 93 -0.85 9.46 -13.32
CA GLY A 93 -2.12 9.66 -14.04
C GLY A 93 -2.19 9.68 -15.57
N LEU A 94 -3.18 8.94 -16.11
CA LEU A 94 -3.83 9.28 -17.38
C LEU A 94 -4.80 10.48 -17.19
N PRO A 95 -5.21 11.19 -18.26
CA PRO A 95 -6.06 12.39 -18.16
C PRO A 95 -7.43 12.10 -17.54
N GLU A 96 -7.92 13.06 -16.75
CA GLU A 96 -9.19 13.02 -16.01
C GLU A 96 -10.44 13.13 -16.90
N SER A 97 -10.28 13.35 -18.22
CA SER A 97 -11.36 13.79 -19.09
C SER A 97 -11.79 12.73 -20.11
N GLU A 98 -12.46 11.66 -19.69
CA GLU A 98 -13.11 10.72 -20.64
C GLU A 98 -14.02 9.72 -19.91
N PHE A 99 -15.23 10.07 -19.47
CA PHE A 99 -16.23 9.02 -19.14
C PHE A 99 -17.68 9.44 -19.39
N GLU A 100 -18.32 8.72 -20.31
CA GLU A 100 -19.77 8.51 -20.37
C GLU A 100 -20.16 7.29 -19.52
N LEU A 101 -21.46 7.13 -19.23
CA LEU A 101 -22.09 6.05 -18.44
C LEU A 101 -21.28 4.73 -18.39
N ILE A 102 -20.79 4.36 -17.19
CA ILE A 102 -20.04 3.11 -16.97
C ILE A 102 -20.86 1.92 -17.46
N ASN A 103 -20.43 1.28 -18.54
CA ASN A 103 -20.96 0.01 -19.01
C ASN A 103 -19.95 -1.11 -18.73
N ILE A 104 -20.30 -2.35 -19.10
CA ILE A 104 -19.45 -3.51 -18.84
C ILE A 104 -18.14 -3.48 -19.65
N GLU A 105 -18.14 -2.86 -20.83
CA GLU A 105 -16.96 -2.72 -21.69
C GLU A 105 -15.95 -1.78 -21.03
N ILE A 106 -16.39 -0.59 -20.64
CA ILE A 106 -15.57 0.39 -19.90
C ILE A 106 -15.00 -0.22 -18.61
N PHE A 107 -15.82 -0.96 -17.87
CA PHE A 107 -15.35 -1.64 -16.65
C PHE A 107 -14.26 -2.67 -16.95
N ASN A 108 -14.44 -3.49 -18.00
CA ASN A 108 -13.46 -4.50 -18.40
C ASN A 108 -12.15 -3.87 -18.86
N ASP A 109 -12.20 -2.77 -19.62
CA ASP A 109 -11.02 -2.05 -20.10
C ASP A 109 -10.24 -1.46 -18.91
N LEU A 110 -10.93 -0.79 -17.97
CA LEU A 110 -10.31 -0.26 -16.77
C LEU A 110 -9.72 -1.37 -15.88
N LEU A 111 -10.38 -2.52 -15.80
CA LEU A 111 -9.87 -3.67 -15.04
C LEU A 111 -8.63 -4.28 -15.69
N ALA A 112 -8.62 -4.39 -17.03
CA ALA A 112 -7.48 -4.85 -17.80
C ALA A 112 -6.30 -3.89 -17.62
N GLU A 113 -6.54 -2.58 -17.74
CA GLU A 113 -5.54 -1.54 -17.52
C GLU A 113 -4.98 -1.58 -16.10
N ALA A 114 -5.83 -1.65 -15.08
CA ALA A 114 -5.40 -1.77 -13.68
C ALA A 114 -4.55 -3.02 -13.43
N SER A 115 -4.90 -4.14 -14.09
CA SER A 115 -4.15 -5.40 -13.99
C SER A 115 -2.81 -5.34 -14.71
N ILE A 116 -2.75 -4.70 -15.87
CA ILE A 116 -1.51 -4.43 -16.62
C ILE A 116 -0.61 -3.54 -15.77
N TRP A 117 -1.12 -2.39 -15.32
CA TRP A 117 -0.44 -1.45 -14.44
C TRP A 117 0.20 -2.16 -13.24
N ALA A 118 -0.57 -3.00 -12.52
CA ALA A 118 -0.08 -3.70 -11.33
C ALA A 118 1.11 -4.62 -11.61
N LYS A 119 1.16 -5.25 -12.80
CA LYS A 119 2.24 -6.17 -13.19
C LYS A 119 3.53 -5.46 -13.59
N TYR A 120 3.46 -4.20 -14.01
CA TYR A 120 4.64 -3.43 -14.40
C TYR A 120 5.31 -2.71 -13.23
N GLN A 121 4.77 -2.84 -12.01
CA GLN A 121 5.32 -2.19 -10.83
C GLN A 121 6.62 -2.85 -10.36
N GLU A 122 7.63 -2.02 -10.10
CA GLU A 122 8.92 -2.45 -9.59
C GLU A 122 8.96 -2.34 -8.06
N ILE A 123 8.59 -3.45 -7.39
CA ILE A 123 8.50 -3.54 -5.93
C ILE A 123 9.83 -3.15 -5.25
N ASP A 124 10.96 -3.61 -5.79
CA ASP A 124 12.28 -3.31 -5.22
C ASP A 124 12.60 -1.81 -5.25
N LYS A 125 12.20 -1.09 -6.31
CA LYS A 125 12.36 0.37 -6.38
C LYS A 125 11.51 1.09 -5.34
N ALA A 126 10.29 0.61 -5.10
CA ALA A 126 9.43 1.17 -4.05
C ALA A 126 10.01 0.91 -2.65
N LEU A 127 10.53 -0.29 -2.40
CA LEU A 127 11.24 -0.61 -1.15
C LEU A 127 12.47 0.30 -0.97
N GLN A 128 13.25 0.52 -2.03
CA GLN A 128 14.37 1.46 -1.98
C GLN A 128 13.92 2.88 -1.63
N TYR A 129 12.87 3.37 -2.27
CA TYR A 129 12.29 4.69 -1.99
C TYR A 129 11.93 4.85 -0.51
N TYR A 130 11.23 3.88 0.08
CA TYR A 130 10.89 3.94 1.50
C TYR A 130 12.10 3.72 2.41
N ALA A 131 13.06 2.87 2.05
CA ALA A 131 14.28 2.69 2.82
C ALA A 131 15.13 3.96 2.87
N GLU A 132 15.08 4.81 1.85
CA GLU A 132 15.77 6.11 1.79
C GLU A 132 14.97 7.24 2.45
N ALA A 133 13.68 7.03 2.76
CA ALA A 133 12.81 8.03 3.34
C ALA A 133 13.35 8.60 4.67
N PRO A 134 13.11 9.90 4.95
CA PRO A 134 13.40 10.48 6.24
C PRO A 134 12.41 9.99 7.30
N THR A 135 12.90 9.84 8.53
CA THR A 135 12.14 9.43 9.71
C THR A 135 11.05 10.43 10.12
N THR A 136 11.17 11.67 9.66
CA THR A 136 10.25 12.78 9.95
C THR A 136 9.01 12.80 9.06
N TRP A 137 8.85 11.86 8.12
CA TRP A 137 7.65 11.82 7.29
C TRP A 137 6.39 11.57 8.13
N PRO A 138 5.27 12.22 7.80
CA PRO A 138 4.03 12.08 8.55
C PRO A 138 3.29 10.79 8.19
N GLY A 139 2.26 10.50 8.99
CA GLY A 139 1.33 9.41 8.72
C GLY A 139 2.01 8.04 8.83
N ILE A 140 1.63 7.12 7.93
CA ILE A 140 2.10 5.72 7.94
C ILE A 140 3.51 5.53 7.35
N ALA A 141 4.05 6.54 6.69
CA ALA A 141 5.30 6.41 5.94
C ALA A 141 6.53 5.99 6.79
N PRO A 142 6.67 6.40 8.07
CA PRO A 142 7.73 5.87 8.93
C PRO A 142 7.63 4.37 9.22
N LEU A 143 6.42 3.80 9.22
CA LEU A 143 6.25 2.35 9.29
C LEU A 143 6.76 1.69 8.01
N TYR A 144 6.41 2.24 6.84
CA TYR A 144 6.88 1.72 5.55
C TYR A 144 8.40 1.81 5.43
N HIS A 145 8.99 2.88 5.96
CA HIS A 145 10.43 3.02 6.08
C HIS A 145 11.04 1.86 6.88
N LEU A 146 10.53 1.57 8.08
CA LEU A 146 11.03 0.46 8.90
C LEU A 146 10.84 -0.90 8.22
N ALA A 147 9.66 -1.15 7.64
CA ALA A 147 9.38 -2.40 6.94
C ALA A 147 10.27 -2.59 5.71
N ALA A 148 10.56 -1.51 4.96
CA ALA A 148 11.49 -1.53 3.84
C ALA A 148 12.92 -1.83 4.28
N LEU A 149 13.38 -1.26 5.40
CA LEU A 149 14.69 -1.59 5.97
C LEU A 149 14.77 -3.06 6.40
N VAL A 150 13.69 -3.63 6.94
CA VAL A 150 13.64 -5.06 7.27
C VAL A 150 13.68 -5.93 6.01
N MET A 151 12.90 -5.57 4.99
CA MET A 151 12.90 -6.27 3.68
C MET A 151 14.28 -6.27 3.02
N GLN A 152 15.04 -5.19 3.18
CA GLN A 152 16.41 -5.04 2.66
C GLN A 152 17.49 -5.54 3.63
N GLU A 153 17.11 -6.11 4.77
CA GLU A 153 18.02 -6.57 5.82
C GLU A 153 19.04 -5.51 6.29
N ASN A 154 18.63 -4.24 6.32
CA ASN A 154 19.49 -3.12 6.70
C ASN A 154 19.65 -3.03 8.22
N LYS A 155 20.45 -3.96 8.76
CA LYS A 155 20.70 -4.13 10.20
C LYS A 155 21.36 -2.91 10.83
N ASP A 156 22.27 -2.27 10.12
CA ASP A 156 23.05 -1.16 10.67
C ASP A 156 22.16 0.06 10.93
N ARG A 157 21.27 0.39 9.98
CA ARG A 157 20.35 1.52 10.14
C ARG A 157 19.30 1.25 11.23
N LEU A 158 18.77 0.03 11.30
CA LEU A 158 17.82 -0.36 12.35
C LEU A 158 18.45 -0.35 13.75
N LYS A 159 19.69 -0.83 13.90
CA LYS A 159 20.43 -0.77 15.18
C LYS A 159 20.78 0.65 15.58
N HIS A 160 21.12 1.51 14.61
CA HIS A 160 21.35 2.93 14.88
C HIS A 160 20.07 3.60 15.43
N TYR A 161 18.90 3.28 14.88
CA TYR A 161 17.63 3.77 15.41
C TYR A 161 17.35 3.25 16.81
N GLN A 162 17.57 1.96 17.06
CA GLN A 162 17.43 1.36 18.39
C GLN A 162 18.30 2.09 19.42
N GLN A 163 19.58 2.31 19.11
CA GLN A 163 20.49 3.03 20.00
C GLN A 163 20.04 4.47 20.25
N SER A 164 19.59 5.18 19.21
CA SER A 164 19.10 6.56 19.35
C SER A 164 17.88 6.63 20.27
N PHE A 165 16.95 5.67 20.17
CA PHE A 165 15.79 5.61 21.06
C PHE A 165 16.18 5.35 22.52
N LEU A 166 17.18 4.48 22.77
CA LEU A 166 17.71 4.24 24.11
C LEU A 166 18.32 5.51 24.75
N GLU A 167 18.89 6.39 23.92
CA GLU A 167 19.43 7.69 24.34
C GLU A 167 18.35 8.78 24.48
N GLY A 168 17.08 8.44 24.27
CA GLY A 168 15.95 9.37 24.31
C GLY A 168 15.80 10.21 23.03
N ASN A 169 16.59 9.96 21.99
CA ASN A 169 16.50 10.64 20.71
C ASN A 169 15.61 9.85 19.74
N ARG A 170 14.38 10.31 19.55
CA ARG A 170 13.40 9.68 18.64
C ARG A 170 13.65 9.97 17.16
N LEU A 171 14.69 10.72 16.79
CA LEU A 171 15.03 11.03 15.38
C LEU A 171 13.88 11.64 14.57
N GLY A 172 12.94 12.32 15.23
CA GLY A 172 11.75 12.88 14.59
C GLY A 172 10.69 11.87 14.13
N PHE A 173 10.81 10.60 14.51
CA PHE A 173 9.76 9.62 14.28
C PHE A 173 8.45 10.05 14.95
N VAL A 174 7.35 9.81 14.24
CA VAL A 174 5.98 10.01 14.72
C VAL A 174 5.70 9.23 16.03
N PRO A 175 4.74 9.67 16.87
CA PRO A 175 4.54 9.13 18.22
C PRO A 175 4.31 7.61 18.28
N TYR A 176 3.60 7.03 17.30
CA TYR A 176 3.27 5.60 17.31
C TYR A 176 4.47 4.68 17.03
N ILE A 177 5.59 5.21 16.50
CA ILE A 177 6.84 4.46 16.36
C ILE A 177 7.56 4.51 17.71
N THR A 178 7.29 3.54 18.57
CA THR A 178 7.92 3.42 19.90
C THR A 178 9.23 2.63 19.85
N ASP A 179 9.94 2.58 20.97
CA ASP A 179 11.10 1.71 21.13
C ASP A 179 10.73 0.23 20.94
N GLU A 180 9.54 -0.22 21.37
CA GLU A 180 9.08 -1.59 21.09
C GLU A 180 8.87 -1.87 19.60
N VAL A 181 8.41 -0.86 18.84
CA VAL A 181 8.28 -0.96 17.38
C VAL A 181 9.66 -1.11 16.73
N ILE A 182 10.63 -0.26 17.10
CA ILE A 182 12.01 -0.37 16.60
C ILE A 182 12.65 -1.70 16.99
N ASN A 183 12.46 -2.15 18.24
CA ASN A 183 13.00 -3.41 18.73
C ASN A 183 12.48 -4.61 17.93
N ARG A 184 11.19 -4.63 17.58
CA ARG A 184 10.61 -5.68 16.72
C ARG A 184 11.17 -5.66 15.31
N ALA A 185 11.37 -4.48 14.72
CA ALA A 185 12.04 -4.38 13.42
C ALA A 185 13.47 -4.94 13.46
N VAL A 186 14.24 -4.64 14.52
CA VAL A 186 15.58 -5.21 14.74
C VAL A 186 15.54 -6.72 14.95
N GLN A 187 14.54 -7.25 15.67
CA GLN A 187 14.38 -8.68 15.89
C GLN A 187 14.20 -9.43 14.57
N LEU A 188 13.36 -8.94 13.65
CA LEU A 188 13.11 -9.59 12.35
C LEU A 188 14.41 -9.79 11.55
N VAL A 189 15.28 -8.78 11.50
CA VAL A 189 16.55 -8.89 10.75
C VAL A 189 17.61 -9.72 11.46
N ASN A 190 17.48 -9.93 12.77
CA ASN A 190 18.39 -10.81 13.54
C ASN A 190 17.95 -12.28 13.52
N SER A 191 16.64 -12.54 13.42
CA SER A 191 16.03 -13.88 13.41
C SER A 191 16.07 -14.57 12.04
N ASN A 192 16.30 -13.86 10.94
CA ASN A 192 16.50 -14.44 9.59
C ASN A 192 17.89 -15.09 9.42
N ARG A 193 18.38 -15.82 10.43
CA ARG A 193 19.64 -16.59 10.40
C ARG A 193 19.38 -18.07 10.27
#